data_AF-A0A6J5X2Z2-F1
#
_entry.id   AF-A0A6J5X2Z2-F1
#
_cell.length_a   1.000
_cell.length_b   1.000
_cell.length_c   1.000
_cell.angle_alpha   90.00
_cell.angle_beta   90.00
_cell.angle_gamma   90.00
#
_symmetry.space_group_name_H-M   'P 1'
#
loop_
_entity.id
_entity.type
_entity.pdbx_description
1 polymer ?
#
loop_
_entity_poly.entity_id
_entity_poly.type
_entity_poly.pdbx_seq_one_letter_code
_entity_poly.pdbx_strand_id
1 'polypeptide(L)'
;MEAGCNTDFQKVFDLILKVPVKGNLNPEDMIKRLFVFSDMEFDEASSSSGWETDYAVIQKKLENQGYGNAVPQIVFRNLRHSKATPVTGTQSGVALLSGFSKNLLKLFLDNDGEVQPDLAIEAAISGQEYQKLVVLD
;
A
#
# COMPACT_ATOMS: atom_id res chain seq x y z
N MET A 1 -18.07 -21.81 -3.13
CA MET A 1 -17.20 -20.88 -3.88
C MET A 1 -15.79 -21.33 -3.57
N GLU A 2 -15.06 -21.85 -4.56
CA GLU A 2 -13.64 -22.21 -4.35
C GLU A 2 -12.85 -20.90 -4.22
N ALA A 3 -12.35 -20.61 -3.02
CA ALA A 3 -11.43 -19.50 -2.83
C ALA A 3 -10.08 -19.90 -3.42
N GLY A 4 -9.55 -19.07 -4.32
CA GLY A 4 -8.17 -19.22 -4.79
C GLY A 4 -7.19 -19.00 -3.64
N CYS A 5 -6.15 -19.82 -3.58
CA CYS A 5 -5.08 -19.73 -2.58
C CYS A 5 -4.34 -18.37 -2.61
N ASN A 6 -3.44 -18.17 -1.64
CA ASN A 6 -2.55 -17.02 -1.37
C ASN A 6 -2.19 -16.10 -2.55
N THR A 7 -1.95 -14.82 -2.24
CA THR A 7 -1.46 -13.82 -3.20
C THR A 7 -0.01 -14.08 -3.59
N ASP A 8 0.22 -14.43 -4.86
CA ASP A 8 1.57 -14.66 -5.41
C ASP A 8 2.19 -13.34 -5.89
N PHE A 9 2.87 -12.64 -4.98
CA PHE A 9 3.52 -11.37 -5.28
C PHE A 9 4.62 -11.52 -6.35
N GLN A 10 5.33 -12.65 -6.42
CA GLN A 10 6.37 -12.85 -7.44
C GLN A 10 5.77 -12.76 -8.85
N LYS A 11 4.63 -13.42 -9.09
CA LYS A 11 3.92 -13.33 -10.38
C LYS A 11 3.38 -11.95 -10.67
N VAL A 12 2.91 -11.21 -9.65
CA VAL A 12 2.44 -9.83 -9.82
C VAL A 12 3.58 -8.94 -10.32
N PHE A 13 4.76 -9.02 -9.71
CA PHE A 13 5.91 -8.22 -10.15
C PHE A 13 6.48 -8.67 -11.50
N ASP A 14 6.40 -9.96 -11.84
CA ASP A 14 6.71 -10.44 -13.19
C ASP A 14 5.78 -9.81 -14.24
N LEU A 15 4.49 -9.61 -13.92
CA LEU A 15 3.55 -8.93 -14.80
C LEU A 15 3.81 -7.43 -14.90
N ILE A 16 4.08 -6.78 -13.78
CA ILE A 16 4.41 -5.35 -13.72
C ILE A 16 5.62 -5.04 -14.61
N LEU A 17 6.63 -5.92 -14.63
CA LEU A 17 7.85 -5.70 -15.42
C LEU A 17 7.67 -5.94 -16.93
N LYS A 18 6.63 -6.65 -17.39
CA LYS A 18 6.46 -6.97 -18.82
C LYS A 18 6.36 -5.73 -19.70
N VAL A 19 5.58 -4.74 -19.29
CA VAL A 19 5.32 -3.54 -20.09
C VAL A 19 6.55 -2.62 -20.11
N PRO A 20 7.15 -2.25 -18.95
CA PRO A 20 8.35 -1.42 -18.92
C PRO A 20 9.53 -2.00 -19.68
N VAL A 21 9.81 -3.30 -19.50
CA VAL A 21 10.92 -3.96 -20.20
C VAL A 21 10.71 -4.00 -21.70
N LYS A 22 9.48 -4.27 -22.16
CA LYS A 22 9.15 -4.28 -23.60
C LYS A 22 9.19 -2.88 -24.21
N GLY A 23 8.76 -1.87 -23.45
CA GLY A 23 8.69 -0.48 -23.87
C GLY A 23 9.96 0.34 -23.63
N ASN A 24 10.95 -0.24 -22.94
CA ASN A 24 12.16 0.45 -22.46
C ASN A 24 11.81 1.77 -21.74
N LEU A 25 10.86 1.70 -20.79
CA LEU A 25 10.42 2.86 -20.02
C LEU A 25 11.54 3.39 -19.12
N ASN A 26 11.50 4.69 -18.82
CA ASN A 26 12.37 5.27 -17.80
C ASN A 26 11.91 4.81 -16.40
N PRO A 27 12.81 4.71 -15.41
CA PRO A 27 12.44 4.36 -14.04
C PRO A 27 11.40 5.29 -13.41
N GLU A 28 11.34 6.55 -13.85
CA GLU A 28 10.35 7.54 -13.38
C GLU A 28 8.91 7.26 -13.83
N ASP A 29 8.75 6.52 -14.93
CA ASP A 29 7.47 6.11 -15.52
C ASP A 29 6.97 4.77 -14.97
N MET A 30 7.75 4.13 -14.09
CA MET A 30 7.37 2.89 -13.44
C MET A 30 6.19 3.11 -12.49
N ILE A 31 5.45 2.03 -12.24
CA ILE A 31 4.38 2.02 -11.24
C ILE A 31 5.00 2.34 -9.88
N LYS A 32 4.53 3.42 -9.24
CA LYS A 32 5.06 3.88 -7.95
C LYS A 32 4.39 3.17 -6.77
N ARG A 33 3.15 2.72 -6.94
CA ARG A 33 2.35 2.12 -5.88
C ARG A 33 1.47 0.99 -6.39
N LEU A 34 1.39 -0.09 -5.62
CA LEU A 34 0.53 -1.25 -5.85
C LEU A 34 -0.47 -1.37 -4.69
N PHE A 35 -1.76 -1.21 -4.98
CA PHE A 35 -2.83 -1.43 -4.00
C PHE A 35 -3.31 -2.87 -4.07
N VAL A 36 -3.33 -3.56 -2.92
CA VAL A 36 -3.80 -4.94 -2.81
C VAL A 36 -4.96 -4.98 -1.82
N PHE A 37 -6.11 -5.42 -2.32
CA PHE A 37 -7.30 -5.67 -1.50
C PHE A 37 -7.48 -7.18 -1.40
N SER A 38 -7.36 -7.72 -0.19
CA SER A 38 -7.47 -9.16 0.08
C SER A 38 -8.43 -9.38 1.25
N ASP A 39 -9.08 -10.54 1.32
CA ASP A 39 -9.81 -10.96 2.51
C ASP A 39 -8.91 -11.68 3.52
N MET A 40 -7.62 -11.85 3.25
CA MET A 40 -6.63 -12.45 4.16
C MET A 40 -5.75 -11.36 4.80
N GLU A 41 -5.22 -11.64 6.00
CA GLU A 41 -4.13 -10.81 6.54
C GLU A 41 -2.90 -10.88 5.63
N PHE A 42 -2.04 -9.86 5.65
CA PHE A 42 -0.93 -9.76 4.71
C PHE A 42 0.04 -10.94 4.81
N ASP A 43 0.38 -11.34 6.03
CA ASP A 43 1.25 -12.48 6.31
C ASP A 43 0.65 -13.79 5.81
N GLU A 44 -0.65 -14.01 6.02
CA GLU A 44 -1.39 -15.15 5.48
C GLU A 44 -1.52 -15.12 3.95
N ALA A 45 -1.68 -13.93 3.38
CA ALA A 45 -1.82 -13.72 1.95
C ALA A 45 -0.48 -13.89 1.21
N SER A 46 0.64 -13.60 1.87
CA SER A 46 1.98 -13.73 1.30
C SER A 46 2.44 -15.18 1.17
N SER A 47 3.50 -15.44 0.42
CA SER A 47 4.01 -16.80 0.23
C SER A 47 4.66 -17.35 1.52
N SER A 48 4.78 -18.68 1.60
CA SER A 48 5.30 -19.37 2.79
C SER A 48 6.79 -19.10 3.11
N SER A 49 7.55 -18.44 2.23
CA SER A 49 8.98 -18.10 2.43
C SER A 49 9.23 -16.86 3.28
N GLY A 50 8.16 -16.14 3.70
CA GLY A 50 8.25 -14.90 4.45
C GLY A 50 8.45 -13.68 3.55
N TRP A 51 7.82 -12.58 3.93
CA TRP A 51 7.74 -11.36 3.12
C TRP A 51 9.11 -10.75 2.81
N GLU A 52 10.03 -10.73 3.76
CA GLU A 52 11.36 -10.12 3.59
C GLU A 52 12.17 -10.81 2.48
N THR A 53 12.04 -12.14 2.39
CA THR A 53 12.67 -12.93 1.33
C THR A 53 12.03 -12.61 -0.02
N ASP A 54 10.71 -12.60 -0.09
CA ASP A 54 9.97 -12.28 -1.31
C ASP A 54 10.30 -10.86 -1.81
N TYR A 55 10.34 -9.89 -0.88
CA TYR A 55 10.68 -8.51 -1.17
C TYR A 55 12.11 -8.38 -1.69
N ALA A 56 13.09 -9.04 -1.07
CA ALA A 56 14.46 -9.04 -1.57
C ALA A 56 14.57 -9.64 -2.99
N VAL A 57 13.79 -10.68 -3.30
CA VAL A 57 13.73 -11.26 -4.65
C VAL A 57 13.09 -10.26 -5.64
N ILE A 58 12.03 -9.57 -5.24
CA ILE A 58 11.39 -8.52 -6.05
C ILE A 58 12.38 -7.40 -6.35
N GLN A 59 13.07 -6.88 -5.34
CA GLN A 59 14.08 -5.83 -5.52
C GLN A 59 15.15 -6.25 -6.53
N LYS A 60 15.69 -7.47 -6.40
CA LYS A 60 16.66 -8.02 -7.36
C LYS A 60 16.10 -8.16 -8.77
N LYS A 61 14.84 -8.58 -8.93
CA LYS A 61 14.18 -8.66 -10.25
C LYS A 61 14.15 -7.30 -10.94
N LEU A 62 13.77 -6.24 -10.21
CA LEU A 62 13.75 -4.89 -10.75
C LEU A 62 15.16 -4.38 -11.04
N GLU A 63 16.11 -4.60 -10.13
CA GLU A 63 17.51 -4.20 -10.30
C GLU A 63 18.13 -4.81 -11.56
N ASN A 64 17.93 -6.11 -11.78
CA ASN A 64 18.42 -6.82 -12.97
C ASN A 64 17.84 -6.29 -14.30
N GLN A 65 16.71 -5.59 -14.24
CA GLN A 65 16.05 -4.97 -15.41
C GLN A 65 16.35 -3.46 -15.51
N GLY A 66 17.22 -2.91 -14.65
CA GLY A 66 17.57 -1.49 -14.63
C GLY A 66 16.61 -0.60 -13.83
N TYR A 67 15.70 -1.19 -13.05
CA TYR A 67 14.64 -0.50 -12.30
C TYR A 67 14.81 -0.59 -10.78
N GLY A 68 16.03 -0.82 -10.28
CA GLY A 68 16.28 -1.06 -8.84
C GLY A 68 15.86 0.09 -7.90
N ASN A 69 15.80 1.32 -8.41
CA ASN A 69 15.32 2.51 -7.68
C ASN A 69 13.81 2.76 -7.82
N ALA A 70 13.10 1.91 -8.57
CA ALA A 70 11.69 2.09 -8.93
C ALA A 70 10.84 0.91 -8.47
N VAL A 71 11.12 0.38 -7.26
CA VAL A 71 10.33 -0.66 -6.62
C VAL A 71 9.03 -0.04 -6.09
N PRO A 72 7.84 -0.45 -6.60
CA PRO A 72 6.58 0.07 -6.11
C PRO A 72 6.41 -0.13 -4.60
N GLN A 73 5.88 0.89 -3.92
CA GLN A 73 5.35 0.74 -2.57
C GLN A 73 4.08 -0.13 -2.65
N ILE A 74 3.99 -1.16 -1.81
CA ILE A 74 2.77 -1.95 -1.71
C ILE A 74 1.90 -1.36 -0.60
N VAL A 75 0.63 -1.15 -0.89
CA VAL A 75 -0.35 -0.86 0.16
C VAL A 75 -1.36 -1.98 0.21
N PHE A 76 -1.35 -2.70 1.32
CA PHE A 76 -2.19 -3.86 1.51
C PHE A 76 -3.34 -3.53 2.45
N ARG A 77 -4.54 -3.92 2.04
CA ARG A 77 -5.77 -3.76 2.82
C ARG A 77 -6.47 -5.10 2.98
N ASN A 78 -6.58 -5.55 4.23
CA ASN A 78 -7.48 -6.63 4.57
C ASN A 78 -8.94 -6.13 4.55
N LEU A 79 -9.82 -6.83 3.83
CA LEU A 79 -11.24 -6.57 3.70
C LEU A 79 -12.06 -7.21 4.83
N ARG A 80 -11.52 -8.22 5.53
CA ARG A 80 -12.14 -8.76 6.75
C ARG A 80 -11.94 -7.79 7.93
N HIS A 81 -12.87 -7.83 8.89
CA HIS A 81 -12.75 -7.05 10.11
C HIS A 81 -11.51 -7.52 10.88
N SER A 82 -10.45 -6.70 10.88
CA SER A 82 -9.23 -7.01 11.61
C SER A 82 -8.82 -5.88 12.54
N LYS A 83 -8.07 -6.26 13.58
CA LYS A 83 -7.52 -5.35 14.59
C LYS A 83 -6.29 -4.60 14.10
N ALA A 84 -5.92 -4.70 12.83
CA ALA A 84 -4.77 -3.96 12.33
C ALA A 84 -4.97 -2.46 12.62
N THR A 85 -3.90 -1.76 12.91
CA THR A 85 -3.87 -0.30 13.01
C THR A 85 -3.37 0.20 11.66
N PRO A 86 -3.80 1.37 11.15
CA PRO A 86 -3.16 1.95 9.98
C PRO A 86 -1.72 2.25 10.38
N VAL A 87 -0.78 1.43 9.92
CA VAL A 87 0.64 1.64 10.20
C VAL A 87 1.34 1.74 8.85
N THR A 88 1.84 2.93 8.55
CA THR A 88 2.98 3.11 7.65
C THR A 88 4.20 2.49 8.32
N GLY A 89 4.35 1.16 8.20
CA GLY A 89 5.62 0.49 8.45
C GLY A 89 5.72 -0.31 9.75
N THR A 90 5.58 -1.62 9.62
CA THR A 90 6.45 -2.58 10.33
C THR A 90 7.24 -3.46 9.36
N GLN A 91 6.84 -3.53 8.08
CA GLN A 91 7.48 -4.36 7.04
C GLN A 91 8.01 -3.51 5.88
N SER A 92 9.21 -3.86 5.40
CA SER A 92 9.89 -3.17 4.31
C SER A 92 9.05 -3.16 3.04
N GLY A 93 8.84 -1.98 2.46
CA GLY A 93 8.15 -1.82 1.18
C GLY A 93 6.63 -1.97 1.22
N VAL A 94 6.02 -2.19 2.40
CA VAL A 94 4.57 -2.40 2.56
C VAL A 94 3.98 -1.46 3.60
N ALA A 95 2.88 -0.80 3.26
CA ALA A 95 2.00 -0.14 4.21
C ALA A 95 0.74 -0.99 4.43
N LEU A 96 0.32 -1.16 5.68
CA LEU A 96 -0.89 -1.91 6.04
C LEU A 96 -2.01 -0.94 6.38
N LEU A 97 -3.11 -1.04 5.63
CA LEU A 97 -4.31 -0.25 5.86
C LEU A 97 -5.37 -1.12 6.52
N SER A 98 -5.86 -0.67 7.67
CA SER A 98 -6.84 -1.40 8.47
C SER A 98 -8.18 -0.69 8.58
N GLY A 99 -9.19 -1.46 9.02
CA GLY A 99 -10.51 -0.93 9.33
C GLY A 99 -11.42 -0.70 8.11
N PHE A 100 -12.72 -0.71 8.39
CA PHE A 100 -13.78 -0.47 7.40
C PHE A 100 -14.36 0.94 7.57
N SER A 101 -13.57 1.97 7.23
CA SER A 101 -14.06 3.34 7.15
C SER A 101 -14.06 3.81 5.70
N LYS A 102 -15.24 4.18 5.18
CA LYS A 102 -15.39 4.78 3.85
C LYS A 102 -14.59 6.08 3.75
N ASN A 103 -14.56 6.86 4.84
CA ASN A 103 -13.82 8.11 4.89
C ASN A 103 -12.31 7.88 4.90
N LEU A 104 -11.82 6.83 5.58
CA LEU A 104 -10.41 6.49 5.58
C LEU A 104 -9.94 6.03 4.20
N LEU A 105 -10.73 5.18 3.53
CA LEU A 105 -10.43 4.76 2.16
C LEU A 105 -10.46 5.94 1.20
N LYS A 106 -11.45 6.83 1.32
CA LYS A 106 -11.54 8.03 0.49
C LYS A 106 -10.35 8.95 0.71
N LEU A 107 -10.04 9.29 1.96
CA LEU A 107 -8.88 10.10 2.34
C LEU A 107 -7.59 9.51 1.77
N PHE A 108 -7.43 8.20 1.90
CA PHE A 108 -6.27 7.49 1.39
C PHE A 108 -6.17 7.53 -0.14
N LEU A 109 -7.28 7.36 -0.87
CA LEU A 109 -7.27 7.47 -2.34
C LEU A 109 -7.07 8.90 -2.83
N ASP A 110 -7.67 9.88 -2.14
CA ASP A 110 -7.57 11.32 -2.47
C ASP A 110 -6.15 11.86 -2.22
N ASN A 111 -5.39 11.27 -1.29
CA ASN A 111 -4.02 11.66 -0.94
C ASN A 111 -2.96 10.68 -1.44
N ASP A 112 -3.21 10.04 -2.59
CA ASP A 112 -2.28 9.09 -3.22
C ASP A 112 -1.66 8.10 -2.23
N GLY A 113 -2.50 7.35 -1.52
CA GLY A 113 -2.07 6.32 -0.58
C GLY A 113 -1.37 6.81 0.69
N GLU A 114 -1.32 8.11 0.96
CA GLU A 114 -0.83 8.64 2.23
C GLU A 114 -2.01 8.87 3.19
N VAL A 115 -1.94 8.27 4.39
CA VAL A 115 -2.81 8.65 5.50
C VAL A 115 -1.99 9.53 6.44
N GLN A 116 -2.29 10.83 6.45
CA GLN A 116 -1.77 11.77 7.43
C GLN A 116 -2.92 12.13 8.39
N PRO A 117 -3.04 11.46 9.55
CA PRO A 117 -4.14 11.69 10.48
C PRO A 117 -4.25 13.14 10.91
N ASP A 118 -3.11 13.81 11.11
CA ASP A 118 -3.06 15.21 11.52
C ASP A 118 -3.71 16.12 10.48
N LEU A 119 -3.32 15.98 9.20
CA LEU A 119 -3.95 16.74 8.11
C LEU A 119 -5.43 16.41 7.93
N ALA A 120 -5.81 15.15 8.15
CA ALA A 120 -7.20 14.72 8.06
C ALA A 120 -8.07 15.35 9.16
N ILE A 121 -7.53 15.42 10.39
CA ILE A 121 -8.17 16.10 11.52
C ILE A 121 -8.21 17.60 11.26
N GLU A 122 -7.10 18.20 10.84
CA GLU A 122 -6.97 19.63 10.54
C GLU A 122 -7.98 20.06 9.45
N ALA A 123 -8.09 19.28 8.37
CA ALA A 123 -9.10 19.48 7.34
C ALA A 123 -10.53 19.36 7.91
N ALA A 124 -10.79 18.35 8.75
CA ALA A 124 -12.12 18.14 9.35
C ALA A 124 -12.53 19.28 10.30
N ILE A 125 -11.58 19.93 10.99
CA ILE A 125 -11.83 21.04 11.91
C ILE A 125 -11.59 22.43 11.30
N SER A 126 -11.24 22.52 10.02
CA SER A 126 -11.01 23.80 9.32
C SER A 126 -12.29 24.59 8.99
N GLY A 127 -13.46 23.94 9.14
CA GLY A 127 -14.77 24.52 8.84
C GLY A 127 -15.13 25.72 9.72
N GLN A 128 -15.97 26.63 9.18
CA GLN A 128 -16.38 27.86 9.86
C GLN A 128 -17.08 27.61 11.21
N GLU A 129 -17.72 26.45 11.37
CA GLU A 129 -18.32 26.00 12.64
C GLU A 129 -17.31 25.81 13.78
N TYR A 130 -16.07 25.42 13.47
CA TYR A 130 -15.03 25.11 14.45
C TYR A 130 -14.12 26.31 14.75
N GLN A 131 -14.14 27.37 13.93
CA GLN A 131 -13.34 28.59 14.13
C GLN A 131 -13.70 29.37 15.40
N LYS A 132 -14.86 29.07 16.02
CA LYS A 132 -15.30 29.70 17.28
C LYS A 132 -14.82 28.97 18.53
N LEU A 133 -14.21 27.79 18.37
CA LEU A 133 -13.68 27.03 19.49
C LEU A 133 -12.42 27.72 20.03
N VAL A 134 -12.36 27.85 21.36
CA VAL A 134 -11.22 28.41 22.09
C VAL A 134 -10.63 27.30 22.95
N VAL A 135 -9.30 27.21 22.93
CA VAL A 135 -8.55 26.33 23.83
C VAL A 135 -8.54 27.00 25.20
N LEU A 136 -9.04 26.29 26.21
CA LEU A 136 -8.95 26.71 27.61
C LEU A 136 -7.83 25.90 28.26
N ASP A 137 -6.93 26.62 28.96
CA ASP A 137 -5.79 26.09 29.70
C ASP A 137 -6.12 25.69 31.15
#